data_AF-A0A2V9LCK1-F1
#
_entry.id   AF-A0A2V9LCK1-F1
#
_cell.length_a   1.000
_cell.length_b   1.000
_cell.length_c   1.000
_cell.angle_alpha   90.00
_cell.angle_beta   90.00
_cell.angle_gamma   90.00
#
_symmetry.space_group_name_H-M   'P 1'
#
loop_
_entity.id
_entity.type
_entity.pdbx_description
1 polymer ?
#
loop_
_entity_poly.entity_id
_entity_poly.type
_entity_poly.pdbx_seq_one_letter_code
_entity_poly.pdbx_strand_id
1 'polypeptide(L)'
;NLVEGKNLTIDNRIVPYCVFTDPQLGGVGITEKHARAKGYKLKVGKIPMTSVARAIERDETAGLMKLVVDAQTDRILGASILATEGGELVQILGTLMLAGLPYTLLKGAVYIHPTLAEGFFALMDHVKPVE
;
A
#
# COMPACT_ATOMS: atom_id res chain seq x y z
N ASN A 1 -2.89 27.44 13.01
CA ASN A 1 -3.26 28.63 12.21
C ASN A 1 -3.99 29.67 13.03
N LEU A 2 -5.21 29.41 13.52
CA LEU A 2 -6.01 30.41 14.24
C LEU A 2 -5.41 30.85 15.60
N VAL A 3 -4.95 29.90 16.43
CA VAL A 3 -4.45 30.20 17.79
C VAL A 3 -2.97 30.60 17.77
N GLU A 4 -2.16 29.88 17.01
CA GLU A 4 -0.69 30.07 17.00
C GLU A 4 -0.19 30.99 15.89
N GLY A 5 -1.08 31.56 15.06
CA GLY A 5 -0.70 32.40 13.90
C GLY A 5 0.14 31.69 12.83
N LYS A 6 0.32 30.38 12.92
CA LYS A 6 1.11 29.59 11.96
C LYS A 6 0.44 29.55 10.58
N ASN A 7 1.26 29.32 9.55
CA ASN A 7 0.81 29.08 8.18
C ASN A 7 0.88 27.59 7.81
N LEU A 8 0.19 26.74 8.59
CA LEU A 8 0.14 25.30 8.29
C LEU A 8 -0.88 25.04 7.18
N THR A 9 -0.53 24.21 6.21
CA THR A 9 -1.46 23.78 5.15
C THR A 9 -1.80 22.30 5.27
N ILE A 10 -2.95 21.93 4.71
CA ILE A 10 -3.35 20.55 4.50
C ILE A 10 -3.03 20.07 3.08
N ASP A 11 -2.48 20.95 2.24
CA ASP A 11 -2.10 20.63 0.89
C ASP A 11 -1.12 19.45 0.86
N ASN A 12 -1.28 18.61 -0.16
CA ASN A 12 -0.46 17.41 -0.37
C ASN A 12 -0.54 16.35 0.74
N ARG A 13 -1.53 16.42 1.64
CA ARG A 13 -1.78 15.33 2.59
C ARG A 13 -2.15 14.05 1.85
N ILE A 14 -1.54 12.96 2.30
CA ILE A 14 -1.90 11.62 1.88
C ILE A 14 -3.11 11.20 2.71
N VAL A 15 -4.27 11.10 2.08
CA VAL A 15 -5.52 10.72 2.74
C VAL A 15 -5.82 9.24 2.43
N PRO A 16 -5.67 8.33 3.39
CA PRO A 16 -6.11 6.94 3.23
C PRO A 16 -7.63 6.82 3.40
N TYR A 17 -8.20 5.72 2.92
CA TYR A 17 -9.58 5.33 3.18
C TYR A 17 -9.67 3.83 3.43
N CYS A 18 -10.76 3.40 4.08
CA CYS A 18 -11.13 2.00 4.19
C CYS A 18 -12.64 1.86 4.03
N VAL A 19 -13.06 0.89 3.22
CA VAL A 19 -14.45 0.41 3.19
C VAL A 19 -14.51 -0.84 4.06
N PHE A 20 -15.22 -0.75 5.18
CA PHE A 20 -15.34 -1.81 6.19
C PHE A 20 -16.38 -2.88 5.81
N THR A 21 -16.27 -3.39 4.58
CA THR A 21 -16.92 -4.62 4.13
C THR A 21 -16.17 -5.85 4.63
N ASP A 22 -16.70 -7.04 4.31
CA ASP A 22 -16.04 -8.31 4.56
C ASP A 22 -15.66 -9.00 3.23
N PRO A 23 -14.38 -9.08 2.85
CA PRO A 23 -13.22 -8.45 3.50
C PRO A 23 -13.17 -6.92 3.31
N GLN A 24 -12.32 -6.24 4.11
CA GLN A 24 -12.15 -4.78 4.04
C GLN A 24 -11.41 -4.37 2.78
N LEU A 25 -11.77 -3.21 2.21
CA LEU A 25 -11.02 -2.56 1.14
C LEU A 25 -10.31 -1.31 1.66
N GLY A 26 -9.03 -1.43 1.95
CA GLY A 26 -8.13 -0.31 2.25
C GLY A 26 -7.56 0.30 0.97
N GLY A 27 -7.41 1.62 0.92
CA GLY A 27 -6.76 2.33 -0.18
C GLY A 27 -6.04 3.61 0.24
N VAL A 28 -4.92 3.91 -0.43
CA VAL A 28 -4.15 5.14 -0.22
C VAL A 28 -3.48 5.57 -1.53
N GLY A 29 -3.33 6.87 -1.74
CA GLY A 29 -2.67 7.42 -2.93
C GLY A 29 -3.51 7.30 -4.21
N ILE A 30 -2.83 7.18 -5.35
CA ILE A 30 -3.48 7.15 -6.68
C ILE A 30 -3.61 5.73 -7.23
N THR A 31 -4.65 5.51 -8.03
CA THR A 31 -4.83 4.23 -8.72
C THR A 31 -3.88 4.10 -9.90
N GLU A 32 -3.65 2.86 -10.37
CA GLU A 32 -2.84 2.60 -11.57
C GLU A 32 -3.38 3.36 -12.79
N LYS A 33 -4.72 3.35 -12.99
CA LYS A 33 -5.37 4.08 -14.08
C LYS A 33 -5.05 5.58 -14.02
N HIS A 34 -5.13 6.17 -12.83
CA HIS A 34 -4.83 7.58 -12.63
C HIS A 34 -3.34 7.89 -12.84
N ALA A 35 -2.47 7.00 -12.38
CA ALA A 35 -1.03 7.16 -12.57
C ALA A 35 -0.64 7.07 -14.06
N ARG A 36 -1.25 6.16 -14.81
CA ARG A 36 -1.10 6.08 -16.28
C ARG A 36 -1.60 7.34 -16.98
N ALA A 37 -2.76 7.85 -16.59
CA ALA A 37 -3.31 9.09 -17.15
C ALA A 37 -2.42 10.31 -16.89
N LYS A 38 -1.65 10.30 -15.79
CA LYS A 38 -0.64 11.32 -15.47
C LYS A 38 0.72 11.12 -16.16
N GLY A 39 0.89 10.05 -16.94
CA GLY A 39 2.13 9.77 -17.67
C GLY A 39 3.27 9.21 -16.84
N TYR A 40 2.99 8.65 -15.64
CA TYR A 40 4.03 7.97 -14.86
C TYR A 40 4.50 6.69 -15.55
N LYS A 41 5.81 6.42 -15.47
CA LYS A 41 6.35 5.08 -15.73
C LYS A 41 6.13 4.24 -14.47
N LEU A 42 5.52 3.07 -14.59
CA LEU A 42 5.03 2.34 -13.43
C LEU A 42 5.75 1.02 -13.20
N LYS A 43 5.90 0.67 -11.92
CA LYS A 43 6.01 -0.71 -11.47
C LYS A 43 4.76 -1.06 -10.68
N VAL A 44 4.27 -2.29 -10.81
CA VAL A 44 3.08 -2.77 -10.10
C VAL A 44 3.44 -4.06 -9.38
N GLY A 45 3.13 -4.11 -8.09
CA GLY A 45 3.17 -5.33 -7.28
C GLY A 45 1.75 -5.81 -7.01
N LYS A 46 1.52 -7.12 -7.12
CA LYS A 46 0.22 -7.72 -6.83
C LYS A 46 0.39 -9.14 -6.31
N ILE A 47 -0.24 -9.46 -5.19
CA ILE A 47 -0.30 -10.82 -4.65
C ILE A 47 -1.72 -11.15 -4.17
N PRO A 48 -2.20 -12.39 -4.36
CA PRO A 48 -3.47 -12.82 -3.77
C PRO A 48 -3.31 -13.08 -2.26
N MET A 49 -4.38 -12.95 -1.48
CA MET A 49 -4.32 -13.30 -0.05
C MET A 49 -4.12 -14.80 0.18
N THR A 50 -4.37 -15.65 -0.83
CA THR A 50 -4.01 -17.08 -0.84
C THR A 50 -2.51 -17.36 -0.78
N SER A 51 -1.64 -16.34 -0.89
CA SER A 51 -0.18 -16.48 -0.70
C SER A 51 0.31 -15.92 0.63
N VAL A 52 -0.57 -15.52 1.54
CA VAL A 52 -0.22 -14.93 2.84
C VAL A 52 -0.50 -15.95 3.94
N ALA A 53 0.55 -16.43 4.63
CA ALA A 53 0.45 -17.50 5.62
C ALA A 53 -0.64 -17.22 6.66
N ARG A 54 -0.65 -16.03 7.27
CA ARG A 54 -1.67 -15.68 8.27
C ARG A 54 -3.11 -15.70 7.73
N ALA A 55 -3.32 -15.36 6.46
CA ALA A 55 -4.64 -15.40 5.84
C ALA A 55 -5.10 -16.86 5.61
N ILE A 56 -4.17 -17.74 5.21
CA ILE A 56 -4.42 -19.17 5.07
C ILE A 56 -4.77 -19.80 6.43
N GLU A 57 -3.96 -19.53 7.45
CA GLU A 57 -4.17 -20.03 8.83
C GLU A 57 -5.52 -19.59 9.43
N ARG A 58 -6.06 -18.46 8.97
CA ARG A 58 -7.35 -17.92 9.42
C ARG A 58 -8.53 -18.31 8.53
N ASP A 59 -8.30 -19.02 7.42
CA ASP A 59 -9.29 -19.28 6.36
C ASP A 59 -9.91 -17.98 5.78
N GLU A 60 -9.13 -16.90 5.75
CA GLU A 60 -9.54 -15.55 5.32
C GLU A 60 -8.76 -15.13 4.06
N THR A 61 -8.77 -15.99 3.04
CA THR A 61 -7.92 -15.83 1.83
C THR A 61 -8.57 -15.01 0.71
N ALA A 62 -9.74 -14.44 0.95
CA ALA A 62 -10.44 -13.61 -0.03
C ALA A 62 -9.69 -12.29 -0.28
N GLY A 63 -9.47 -11.98 -1.56
CA GLY A 63 -8.91 -10.69 -2.00
C GLY A 63 -7.43 -10.71 -2.34
N LEU A 64 -6.79 -9.55 -2.28
CA LEU A 64 -5.43 -9.32 -2.78
C LEU A 64 -4.81 -8.05 -2.19
N MET A 65 -3.47 -7.97 -2.25
CA MET A 65 -2.72 -6.74 -2.06
C MET A 65 -2.20 -6.23 -3.40
N LYS A 66 -2.29 -4.91 -3.63
CA LYS A 66 -1.77 -4.24 -4.83
C LYS A 66 -1.01 -2.97 -4.47
N LEU A 67 0.12 -2.77 -5.14
CA LEU A 67 0.99 -1.61 -5.04
C LEU A 67 1.19 -0.97 -6.41
N VAL A 68 1.16 0.35 -6.49
CA VAL A 68 1.52 1.14 -7.67
C VAL A 68 2.74 2.00 -7.30
N VAL A 69 3.80 1.87 -8.08
CA VAL A 69 5.12 2.46 -7.78
C VAL A 69 5.59 3.27 -8.98
N ASP A 70 6.22 4.41 -8.72
CA ASP A 70 6.95 5.16 -9.73
C ASP A 70 8.25 4.43 -10.09
N ALA A 71 8.39 4.04 -11.35
CA ALA A 71 9.54 3.29 -11.83
C ALA A 71 10.86 4.07 -11.76
N GLN A 72 10.82 5.40 -11.69
CA GLN A 72 12.02 6.25 -11.62
C GLN A 72 12.55 6.38 -10.19
N THR A 73 11.67 6.43 -9.20
CA THR A 73 12.01 6.76 -7.81
C THR A 73 11.84 5.61 -6.83
N ASP A 74 11.22 4.51 -7.27
CA ASP A 74 10.80 3.39 -6.43
C ASP A 74 9.88 3.80 -5.26
N ARG A 75 9.27 4.98 -5.33
CA ARG A 75 8.30 5.44 -4.34
C ARG A 75 6.90 4.94 -4.67
N ILE A 76 6.16 4.60 -3.62
CA ILE A 76 4.76 4.18 -3.73
C ILE A 76 3.93 5.40 -4.16
N LEU A 77 3.21 5.27 -5.26
CA LEU A 77 2.22 6.24 -5.74
C LEU A 77 0.83 5.95 -5.16
N GLY A 78 0.52 4.68 -4.93
CA GLY A 78 -0.69 4.27 -4.24
C GLY A 78 -0.73 2.76 -3.95
N ALA A 79 -1.65 2.37 -3.10
CA ALA A 79 -1.88 0.98 -2.73
C ALA A 79 -3.37 0.69 -2.56
N SER A 80 -3.74 -0.57 -2.77
CA SER A 80 -5.10 -1.06 -2.53
C SER A 80 -5.00 -2.47 -1.96
N ILE A 81 -5.65 -2.71 -0.83
CA ILE A 81 -5.64 -4.01 -0.15
C ILE A 81 -7.08 -4.41 0.12
N LEU A 82 -7.47 -5.54 -0.46
CA LEU A 82 -8.72 -6.23 -0.18
C LEU A 82 -8.38 -7.46 0.66
N ALA A 83 -8.58 -7.37 1.98
CA ALA A 83 -8.23 -8.42 2.95
C ALA A 83 -8.91 -8.15 4.30
N THR A 84 -8.95 -9.14 5.19
CA THR A 84 -9.16 -8.87 6.62
C THR A 84 -8.08 -7.89 7.10
N GLU A 85 -8.45 -6.91 7.91
CA GLU A 85 -7.55 -5.82 8.34
C GLU A 85 -6.92 -5.01 7.18
N GLY A 86 -7.60 -4.95 6.01
CA GLY A 86 -7.13 -4.17 4.86
C GLY A 86 -6.86 -2.69 5.17
N GLY A 87 -7.65 -2.09 6.07
CA GLY A 87 -7.43 -0.72 6.53
C GLY A 87 -6.10 -0.54 7.28
N GLU A 88 -5.81 -1.43 8.23
CA GLU A 88 -4.57 -1.40 9.01
C GLU A 88 -3.33 -1.63 8.13
N LEU A 89 -3.43 -2.55 7.18
CA LEU A 89 -2.34 -2.83 6.25
C LEU A 89 -2.04 -1.63 5.34
N VAL A 90 -3.07 -0.96 4.82
CA VAL A 90 -2.87 0.25 4.01
C VAL A 90 -2.27 1.40 4.82
N GLN A 91 -2.61 1.52 6.11
CA GLN A 91 -2.04 2.54 6.99
C GLN A 91 -0.51 2.45 7.08
N ILE A 92 0.05 1.23 7.07
CA ILE A 92 1.50 1.00 7.04
C ILE A 92 2.10 1.57 5.73
N LEU A 93 1.48 1.27 4.58
CA LEU A 93 1.95 1.76 3.28
C LEU A 93 1.82 3.29 3.17
N GLY A 94 0.75 3.87 3.70
CA GLY A 94 0.56 5.32 3.79
C GLY A 94 1.65 6.00 4.63
N THR A 95 2.09 5.35 5.72
CA THR A 95 3.21 5.83 6.55
C THR A 95 4.53 5.84 5.78
N LEU A 96 4.79 4.80 4.97
CA LEU A 96 5.97 4.77 4.10
C LEU A 96 5.92 5.89 3.03
N MET A 97 4.75 6.11 2.43
CA MET A 97 4.55 7.21 1.48
C MET A 97 4.78 8.58 2.14
N LEU A 98 4.31 8.76 3.38
CA LEU A 98 4.54 9.98 4.16
C LEU A 98 6.04 10.20 4.42
N ALA A 99 6.80 9.14 4.66
CA ALA A 99 8.24 9.20 4.84
C ALA A 99 9.01 9.52 3.54
N GLY A 100 8.38 9.40 2.36
CA GLY A 100 9.03 9.65 1.07
C GLY A 100 10.13 8.64 0.73
N LEU A 101 10.06 7.43 1.30
CA LEU A 101 11.06 6.37 1.12
C LEU A 101 10.62 5.36 0.05
N PRO A 102 11.57 4.66 -0.60
CA PRO A 102 11.26 3.67 -1.60
C PRO A 102 10.61 2.42 -0.99
N TYR A 103 9.81 1.70 -1.79
CA TYR A 103 9.14 0.46 -1.36
C TYR A 103 10.14 -0.63 -0.92
N THR A 104 11.37 -0.57 -1.42
CA THR A 104 12.45 -1.51 -1.12
C THR A 104 12.83 -1.52 0.37
N LEU A 105 12.52 -0.46 1.12
CA LEU A 105 12.68 -0.44 2.57
C LEU A 105 11.89 -1.58 3.24
N LEU A 106 10.64 -1.78 2.82
CA LEU A 106 9.81 -2.86 3.35
C LEU A 106 10.28 -4.24 2.88
N LYS A 107 10.90 -4.35 1.69
CA LYS A 107 11.52 -5.61 1.26
C LYS A 107 12.65 -6.07 2.20
N GLY A 108 13.39 -5.13 2.79
CA GLY A 108 14.47 -5.42 3.74
C GLY A 108 14.05 -5.60 5.20
N ALA A 109 12.75 -5.48 5.51
CA ALA A 109 12.26 -5.57 6.87
C ALA A 109 12.20 -7.04 7.37
N VAL A 110 12.44 -7.23 8.67
CA VAL A 110 12.15 -8.51 9.35
C VAL A 110 10.69 -8.50 9.76
N TYR A 111 9.90 -9.43 9.23
CA TYR A 111 8.49 -9.57 9.54
C TYR A 111 8.27 -10.60 10.65
N ILE A 112 7.28 -10.32 11.51
CA ILE A 112 6.77 -11.30 12.45
C ILE A 112 5.98 -12.34 11.66
N HIS A 113 6.26 -13.62 11.91
CA HIS A 113 5.57 -14.73 11.26
C HIS A 113 4.73 -15.53 12.29
N PRO A 114 3.46 -15.86 12.00
CA PRO A 114 2.66 -15.39 10.86
C PRO A 114 1.90 -14.09 11.17
N THR A 115 1.95 -13.10 10.27
CA THR A 115 1.13 -11.87 10.33
C THR A 115 0.65 -11.46 8.94
N LEU A 116 -0.49 -10.77 8.82
CA LEU A 116 -0.95 -10.30 7.49
C LEU A 116 0.07 -9.36 6.83
N ALA A 117 0.74 -8.52 7.64
CA ALA A 117 1.76 -7.58 7.18
C ALA A 117 2.99 -8.28 6.56
N GLU A 118 3.26 -9.54 6.92
CA GLU A 118 4.34 -10.33 6.28
C GLU A 118 4.13 -10.47 4.77
N GLY A 119 2.88 -10.41 4.31
CA GLY A 119 2.53 -10.41 2.89
C GLY A 119 3.21 -9.28 2.10
N PHE A 120 3.62 -8.20 2.77
CA PHE A 120 4.40 -7.14 2.13
C PHE A 120 5.73 -7.62 1.58
N PHE A 121 6.40 -8.60 2.20
CA PHE A 121 7.63 -9.15 1.64
C PHE A 121 7.40 -9.72 0.23
N ALA A 122 6.40 -10.59 0.10
CA ALA A 122 6.01 -11.18 -1.17
C ALA A 122 5.49 -10.10 -2.15
N LEU A 123 4.70 -9.13 -1.67
CA LEU A 123 4.19 -8.03 -2.47
C LEU A 123 5.33 -7.21 -3.10
N MET A 124 6.34 -6.84 -2.32
CA MET A 124 7.50 -6.08 -2.79
C MET A 124 8.35 -6.88 -3.77
N ASP A 125 8.46 -8.20 -3.58
CA ASP A 125 9.17 -9.07 -4.52
C ASP A 125 8.46 -9.21 -5.88
N HIS A 126 7.13 -9.07 -5.88
CA HIS A 126 6.30 -9.11 -7.08
C HIS A 126 6.17 -7.76 -7.81
N VAL A 127 6.84 -6.70 -7.33
CA VAL A 127 6.84 -5.40 -8.01
C VAL A 127 7.65 -5.49 -9.31
N LYS A 128 6.96 -5.35 -10.45
CA LYS A 128 7.56 -5.45 -11.79
C LYS A 128 7.19 -4.24 -12.65
N PRO A 129 8.06 -3.80 -13.58
CA PRO A 129 7.68 -2.79 -14.58
C PRO A 129 6.44 -3.22 -15.35
N VAL A 130 5.57 -2.27 -15.64
CA VAL A 130 4.40 -2.49 -16.51
C VAL A 130 4.44 -1.51 -17.67
N GLU A 131 4.09 -2.00 -18.86
CA GLU A 131 3.82 -1.17 -20.04
C GLU A 131 2.62 -0.27 -19.79
#